data_AF-A0A954UZW4-F1
#
_entry.id   AF-A0A954UZW4-F1
#
_cell.length_a   1.000
_cell.length_b   1.000
_cell.length_c   1.000
_cell.angle_alpha   90.00
_cell.angle_beta   90.00
_cell.angle_gamma   90.00
#
_symmetry.space_group_name_H-M   'P 1'
#
loop_
_entity.id
_entity.type
_entity.pdbx_description
1 polymer ?
#
loop_
_entity_poly.entity_id
_entity_poly.type
_entity_poly.pdbx_seq_one_letter_code
_entity_poly.pdbx_strand_id
1 'polypeptide(L)'
;MLRKPVIATCLGLLSFIACSASPVAAQQSDRENPRVQDMTAGRALDRTIIKTIAEYMHSQHLSKHPLDDEISERAFDQLLKSLDSMKIYFLQSDIDGFKANRDRLDEFAR
;
A
#
# COMPACT_ATOMS: atom_id res chain seq x y z
N MET A 1 -65.93 8.75 -51.87
CA MET A 1 -64.59 8.09 -51.87
C MET A 1 -63.72 8.83 -50.85
N LEU A 2 -63.93 8.56 -49.54
CA LEU A 2 -63.08 7.72 -48.66
C LEU A 2 -61.68 8.33 -48.44
N ARG A 3 -61.51 9.26 -47.48
CA ARG A 3 -61.12 9.03 -46.07
C ARG A 3 -59.95 8.03 -45.92
N LYS A 4 -58.72 8.54 -45.77
CA LYS A 4 -57.55 7.77 -45.33
C LYS A 4 -57.54 7.67 -43.80
N PRO A 5 -57.12 6.53 -43.20
CA PRO A 5 -57.48 6.15 -41.84
C PRO A 5 -56.51 6.69 -40.78
N VAL A 6 -57.10 6.97 -39.62
CA VAL A 6 -56.44 7.09 -38.31
C VAL A 6 -56.12 5.68 -37.84
N ILE A 7 -54.85 5.41 -37.50
CA ILE A 7 -54.49 4.31 -36.59
C ILE A 7 -53.89 4.96 -35.36
N ALA A 8 -54.70 4.96 -34.31
CA ALA A 8 -54.30 5.22 -32.95
C ALA A 8 -53.62 3.97 -32.39
N THR A 9 -52.46 4.13 -31.74
CA THR A 9 -52.09 3.30 -30.60
C THR A 9 -51.28 4.12 -29.60
N CYS A 10 -51.92 4.37 -28.47
CA CYS A 10 -51.31 4.71 -27.20
C CYS A 10 -50.22 3.70 -26.83
N LEU A 11 -49.29 4.15 -25.97
CA LEU A 11 -48.87 3.52 -24.71
C LEU A 11 -47.34 3.46 -24.59
N GLY A 12 -46.82 3.99 -23.48
CA GLY A 12 -45.50 3.63 -22.98
C GLY A 12 -44.61 4.81 -22.59
N LEU A 13 -44.81 5.33 -21.37
CA LEU A 13 -43.69 5.86 -20.58
C LEU A 13 -42.50 4.91 -20.72
N LEU A 14 -41.33 5.42 -21.12
CA LEU A 14 -40.05 4.90 -20.67
C LEU A 14 -39.01 6.02 -20.79
N SER A 15 -38.94 6.78 -19.70
CA SER A 15 -37.76 7.50 -19.27
C SER A 15 -36.54 6.59 -19.40
N PHE A 16 -35.76 6.75 -20.48
CA PHE A 16 -34.40 6.24 -20.53
C PHE A 16 -33.53 7.24 -19.78
N ILE A 17 -33.41 6.99 -18.49
CA ILE A 17 -32.39 7.54 -17.59
C ILE A 17 -31.04 7.28 -18.27
N ALA A 18 -30.49 8.32 -18.90
CA ALA A 18 -29.15 8.30 -19.42
C ALA A 18 -28.19 8.26 -18.23
N CYS A 19 -27.79 7.03 -17.91
CA CYS A 19 -26.65 6.60 -17.12
C CYS A 19 -25.68 7.75 -16.79
N SER A 20 -25.84 8.33 -15.61
CA SER A 20 -24.76 9.08 -14.98
C SER A 20 -23.64 8.07 -14.71
N ALA A 21 -22.60 8.11 -15.54
CA ALA A 21 -21.34 7.45 -15.27
C ALA A 21 -20.74 8.10 -14.03
N SER A 22 -21.17 7.65 -12.86
CA SER A 22 -20.45 7.91 -11.62
C SER A 22 -19.05 7.34 -11.83
N PRO A 23 -17.98 8.09 -11.49
CA PRO A 23 -16.69 7.45 -11.39
C PRO A 23 -16.88 6.33 -10.37
N VAL A 24 -16.50 5.10 -10.74
CA VAL A 24 -16.12 4.11 -9.74
C VAL A 24 -14.90 4.72 -9.06
N ALA A 25 -15.15 5.57 -8.08
CA ALA A 25 -14.22 5.79 -7.00
C ALA A 25 -13.96 4.39 -6.46
N ALA A 26 -12.70 3.97 -6.48
CA ALA A 26 -12.25 2.77 -5.81
C ALA A 26 -12.56 2.93 -4.32
N GLN A 27 -13.80 2.63 -3.93
CA GLN A 27 -14.23 2.55 -2.56
C GLN A 27 -13.76 1.18 -2.05
N GLN A 28 -12.44 0.99 -1.95
CA GLN A 28 -11.89 0.00 -1.04
C GLN A 28 -12.10 0.58 0.36
N SER A 29 -13.31 0.39 0.88
CA SER A 29 -13.57 0.48 2.31
C SER A 29 -12.50 -0.33 3.03
N ASP A 30 -11.80 0.29 3.97
CA ASP A 30 -10.91 -0.38 4.91
C ASP A 30 -11.65 -1.58 5.49
N ARG A 31 -11.38 -2.77 4.95
CA ARG A 31 -11.83 -4.00 5.60
C ARG A 31 -10.92 -4.16 6.79
N GLU A 32 -11.30 -3.54 7.91
CA GLU A 32 -10.62 -3.69 9.17
C GLU A 32 -10.63 -5.18 9.53
N ASN A 33 -9.48 -5.83 9.34
CA ASN A 33 -9.32 -7.23 9.66
C ASN A 33 -9.08 -7.31 11.16
N PRO A 34 -10.01 -7.85 11.96
CA PRO A 34 -9.90 -7.88 13.42
C PRO A 34 -8.73 -8.75 13.93
N ARG A 35 -8.03 -9.46 13.03
CA ARG A 35 -6.81 -10.22 13.32
C ARG A 35 -5.53 -9.44 13.07
N VAL A 36 -5.60 -8.27 12.42
CA VAL A 36 -4.49 -7.33 12.41
C VAL A 36 -4.43 -6.78 13.82
N GLN A 37 -3.62 -7.41 14.65
CA GLN A 37 -3.18 -6.79 15.89
C GLN A 37 -2.58 -5.44 15.50
N ASP A 38 -2.74 -4.43 16.35
CA ASP A 38 -2.06 -3.15 16.20
C ASP A 38 -0.54 -3.38 16.33
N MET A 39 0.07 -3.87 15.25
CA MET A 39 1.51 -4.06 15.10
C MET A 39 2.20 -2.73 14.79
N THR A 40 1.43 -1.67 14.59
CA THR A 40 1.90 -0.30 14.43
C THR A 40 2.33 0.32 15.76
N ALA A 41 1.82 -0.15 16.89
CA ALA A 41 2.34 0.17 18.21
C ALA A 41 3.63 -0.61 18.49
N GLY A 42 4.79 0.04 18.32
CA GLY A 42 6.08 -0.53 18.70
C GLY A 42 6.06 -1.00 20.16
N ARG A 43 6.56 -2.21 20.42
CA ARG A 43 6.58 -2.76 21.78
C ARG A 43 7.59 -1.97 22.61
N ALA A 44 7.33 -1.83 23.91
CA ALA A 44 8.16 -1.03 24.82
C ALA A 44 9.67 -1.40 24.77
N LEU A 45 10.00 -2.66 24.44
CA LEU A 45 11.37 -3.16 24.39
C LEU A 45 12.03 -3.05 23.00
N ASP A 46 11.28 -2.81 21.93
CA ASP A 46 11.81 -2.89 20.56
C ASP A 46 12.96 -1.90 20.35
N ARG A 47 12.84 -0.67 20.87
CA ARG A 47 13.89 0.34 20.79
C ARG A 47 15.19 -0.10 21.46
N THR A 48 15.10 -0.73 22.62
CA THR A 48 16.28 -1.24 23.35
C THR A 48 16.92 -2.39 22.58
N ILE A 49 16.12 -3.31 22.06
CA ILE A 49 16.60 -4.46 21.29
C ILE A 49 17.33 -3.98 20.03
N ILE A 50 16.75 -3.04 19.29
CA ILE A 50 17.33 -2.48 18.06
C ILE A 50 18.70 -1.86 18.33
N LYS A 51 18.82 -1.00 19.35
CA LYS A 51 20.09 -0.36 19.72
C LYS A 51 21.17 -1.38 20.10
N THR A 52 20.82 -2.37 20.93
CA THR A 52 21.76 -3.43 21.33
C THR A 52 22.27 -4.22 20.12
N ILE A 53 21.38 -4.54 19.17
CA ILE A 53 21.78 -5.25 17.95
C ILE A 53 22.67 -4.37 17.07
N ALA A 54 22.34 -3.09 16.90
CA ALA A 54 23.15 -2.15 16.12
C ALA A 54 24.58 -2.02 16.69
N GLU A 55 24.70 -1.93 18.02
CA GLU A 55 25.99 -1.91 18.72
C GLU A 55 26.79 -3.22 18.50
N TYR A 56 26.13 -4.38 18.48
CA TYR A 56 26.77 -5.65 18.17
C TYR A 56 27.18 -5.78 16.71
N MET A 57 26.38 -5.26 15.77
CA MET A 57 26.79 -5.23 14.37
C MET A 57 28.06 -4.39 14.17
N HIS A 58 28.16 -3.24 14.86
CA HIS A 58 29.35 -2.42 14.81
C HIS A 58 30.57 -3.08 15.48
N SER A 59 30.40 -3.55 16.72
CA SER A 59 31.52 -4.02 17.56
C SER A 59 31.92 -5.48 17.35
N GLN A 60 31.00 -6.35 16.92
CA GLN A 60 31.21 -7.81 16.85
C GLN A 60 31.24 -8.35 15.42
N HIS A 61 30.56 -7.73 14.45
CA HIS A 61 30.57 -8.24 13.08
C HIS A 61 32.00 -8.21 12.49
N LEU A 62 32.39 -9.29 11.82
CA LEU A 62 33.71 -9.44 11.19
C LEU A 62 34.04 -8.32 10.18
N SER A 63 33.06 -7.84 9.41
CA SER A 63 33.29 -6.80 8.39
C SER A 63 33.64 -5.45 9.00
N LYS A 64 33.23 -5.19 10.26
CA LYS A 64 33.30 -3.89 10.93
C LYS A 64 32.72 -2.74 10.11
N HIS A 65 31.85 -3.06 9.15
CA HIS A 65 31.23 -2.05 8.31
C HIS A 65 30.30 -1.17 9.17
N PRO A 66 30.38 0.16 9.08
CA PRO A 66 29.45 1.04 9.77
C PRO A 66 28.00 0.78 9.30
N LEU A 67 27.05 1.01 10.20
CA LEU A 67 25.63 1.07 9.84
C LEU A 67 25.37 2.47 9.28
N ASP A 68 25.53 2.60 7.96
CA ASP A 68 25.43 3.84 7.19
C ASP A 68 24.38 3.72 6.07
N ASP A 69 24.25 4.76 5.26
CA ASP A 69 23.30 4.86 4.15
C ASP A 69 23.42 3.66 3.19
N GLU A 70 24.63 3.15 2.92
CA GLU A 70 24.82 1.96 2.06
C GLU A 70 24.16 0.73 2.69
N ILE A 71 24.37 0.49 3.98
CA ILE A 71 23.71 -0.62 4.67
C ILE A 71 22.19 -0.43 4.71
N SER A 72 21.72 0.80 4.92
CA SER A 72 20.30 1.15 4.91
C SER A 72 19.65 0.82 3.57
N GLU A 73 20.23 1.25 2.46
CA GLU A 73 19.69 1.00 1.12
C GLU A 73 19.57 -0.51 0.85
N ARG A 74 20.61 -1.28 1.19
CA ARG A 74 20.61 -2.74 0.99
C ARG A 74 19.58 -3.42 1.89
N ALA A 75 19.43 -2.96 3.14
CA ALA A 75 18.44 -3.48 4.07
C ALA A 75 17.02 -3.23 3.56
N PHE A 76 16.74 -2.03 3.03
CA PHE A 76 15.46 -1.68 2.42
C PHE A 76 15.11 -2.61 1.26
N ASP A 77 16.05 -2.80 0.33
CA ASP A 77 15.83 -3.66 -0.85
C ASP A 77 15.62 -5.13 -0.43
N GLN A 78 16.35 -5.61 0.59
CA GLN A 78 16.17 -6.95 1.16
C GLN A 78 14.84 -7.11 1.87
N LEU A 79 14.39 -6.09 2.62
CA LEU A 79 13.12 -6.10 3.31
C LEU A 79 11.96 -6.20 2.31
N LEU A 80 11.94 -5.36 1.27
CA LEU A 80 10.91 -5.42 0.23
C LEU A 80 10.90 -6.79 -0.45
N LYS A 81 12.07 -7.34 -0.78
CA LYS A 81 12.17 -8.68 -1.37
C LYS A 81 11.67 -9.78 -0.42
N SER A 82 11.91 -9.65 0.88
CA SER A 82 11.43 -10.60 1.89
C SER A 82 9.92 -10.52 2.08
N LEU A 83 9.35 -9.31 2.04
CA LEU A 83 7.91 -9.10 2.22
C LEU A 83 7.12 -9.50 0.98
N ASP A 84 7.63 -9.22 -0.22
CA ASP A 84 6.93 -9.48 -1.48
C ASP A 84 7.87 -9.88 -2.62
N SER A 85 8.45 -11.07 -2.52
CA SER A 85 9.38 -11.59 -3.53
C SER A 85 8.77 -11.75 -4.92
N MET A 86 7.47 -12.06 -5.00
CA MET A 86 6.73 -12.25 -6.26
C MET A 86 6.08 -10.96 -6.77
N LYS A 87 6.14 -9.85 -6.02
CA LYS A 87 5.58 -8.55 -6.38
C LYS A 87 4.07 -8.58 -6.62
N ILE A 88 3.33 -9.26 -5.76
CA ILE A 88 1.88 -9.45 -5.88
C ILE A 88 1.09 -8.49 -4.98
N TYR A 89 1.72 -7.98 -3.90
CA TYR A 89 1.01 -7.25 -2.85
C TYR A 89 1.18 -5.73 -2.93
N PHE A 90 2.39 -5.23 -3.21
CA PHE A 90 2.65 -3.79 -3.22
C PHE A 90 2.47 -3.17 -4.61
N LEU A 91 1.87 -1.98 -4.65
CA LEU A 91 1.85 -1.16 -5.85
C LEU A 91 3.15 -0.38 -6.00
N GLN A 92 3.43 0.09 -7.22
CA GLN A 92 4.62 0.93 -7.45
C GLN A 92 4.55 2.24 -6.65
N SER A 93 3.35 2.82 -6.49
CA SER A 93 3.13 4.00 -5.66
C SER A 93 3.50 3.77 -4.18
N ASP A 94 3.25 2.57 -3.66
CA ASP A 94 3.55 2.24 -2.27
C ASP A 94 5.06 2.13 -2.08
N ILE A 95 5.73 1.43 -3.00
CA ILE A 95 7.19 1.31 -3.02
C ILE A 95 7.82 2.71 -3.12
N ASP A 96 7.31 3.58 -3.98
CA ASP A 96 7.82 4.94 -4.16
C ASP A 96 7.59 5.80 -2.90
N GLY A 97 6.48 5.61 -2.20
CA GLY A 97 6.24 6.22 -0.89
C GLY A 97 7.26 5.76 0.16
N PHE A 98 7.59 4.46 0.18
CA PHE A 98 8.57 3.91 1.14
C PHE A 98 10.01 4.32 0.81
N LYS A 99 10.35 4.46 -0.48
CA LYS A 99 11.69 4.86 -0.94
C LYS A 99 12.17 6.18 -0.35
N ALA A 100 11.28 7.06 0.10
CA ALA A 100 11.63 8.31 0.78
C ALA A 100 12.46 8.12 2.07
N ASN A 101 12.48 6.91 2.64
CA ASN A 101 13.29 6.56 3.82
C ASN A 101 14.32 5.45 3.53
N ARG A 102 14.64 5.19 2.26
CA ARG A 102 15.49 4.06 1.84
C ARG A 102 16.90 4.12 2.44
N ASP A 103 17.44 5.32 2.59
CA ASP A 103 18.77 5.64 3.12
C ASP A 103 18.78 6.01 4.61
N ARG A 104 17.62 6.00 5.29
CA ARG A 104 17.47 6.51 6.67
C ARG A 104 17.17 5.44 7.71
N LEU A 105 17.25 4.17 7.34
CA LEU A 105 16.96 3.06 8.27
C LEU A 105 18.01 2.95 9.38
N ASP A 106 19.25 3.37 9.13
CA ASP A 106 20.29 3.44 10.15
C ASP A 106 19.96 4.50 11.22
N GLU A 107 19.37 5.63 10.85
CA GLU A 107 18.95 6.69 11.77
C GLU A 107 17.94 6.17 12.79
N PHE A 108 16.99 5.34 12.35
CA PHE A 108 16.00 4.72 13.24
C PHE A 108 16.60 3.67 14.18
N ALA A 109 17.74 3.10 13.82
CA ALA A 109 18.45 2.11 14.62
C ALA A 109 19.39 2.72 15.68
N ARG A 110 19.68 4.03 15.59
CA ARG A 110 20.63 4.74 16.45
C ARG A 110 20.04 5.19 17.80
#